data_AF-A0A4Y8PQN4-F1
#
_entry.id   AF-A0A4Y8PQN4-F1
#
_cell.length_a   1.000
_cell.length_b   1.000
_cell.length_c   1.000
_cell.angle_alpha   90.00
_cell.angle_beta   90.00
_cell.angle_gamma   90.00
#
_symmetry.space_group_name_H-M   'P 1'
#
loop_
_entity.id
_entity.type
_entity.pdbx_description
1 polymer ?
#
loop_
_entity_poly.entity_id
_entity_poly.type
_entity_poly.pdbx_seq_one_letter_code
_entity_poly.pdbx_strand_id
1 'polypeptide(L)'
;MQIEQIVSQYRFGIVARRWGALWVDGAILWALPAIPVFTLGQDLYQQTIILWVFCLFSYLFVMEGLLGWTLGKWLFGIRVVNREGKPPGLLRAFVRNLIKIIEANPMLFSGLVAAVIVLLTKKRQRLGDMAASTYVVRKKDVPRITPPDPAQETDRGFAQMVKSIQEVDPAV
;
A
#
# COMPACT_ATOMS: atom_id res chain seq x y z
N MET A 1 17.80 -5.69 4.73
CA MET A 1 18.46 -5.07 3.55
C MET A 1 17.75 -5.35 2.23
N GLN A 2 17.11 -6.51 2.03
CA GLN A 2 16.45 -6.89 0.76
C GLN A 2 15.39 -5.89 0.26
N ILE A 3 14.51 -5.37 1.13
CA ILE A 3 13.45 -4.44 0.70
C ILE A 3 14.00 -3.13 0.11
N GLU A 4 15.10 -2.61 0.67
CA GLU A 4 15.67 -1.34 0.22
C GLU A 4 16.33 -1.48 -1.16
N GLN A 5 16.93 -2.64 -1.43
CA GLN A 5 17.49 -2.98 -2.74
C GLN A 5 16.41 -3.11 -3.81
N ILE A 6 15.28 -3.75 -3.48
CA ILE A 6 14.15 -3.88 -4.42
C ILE A 6 13.56 -2.51 -4.75
N VAL A 7 13.37 -1.67 -3.73
CA VAL A 7 12.74 -0.36 -3.90
C VAL A 7 13.65 0.64 -4.61
N SER A 8 14.97 0.58 -4.42
CA SER A 8 15.91 1.46 -5.11
C SER A 8 15.98 1.21 -6.62
N GLN A 9 15.65 -0.02 -7.07
CA GLN A 9 15.52 -0.36 -8.49
C GLN A 9 14.25 0.22 -9.13
N TYR A 10 13.31 0.74 -8.35
CA TYR A 10 12.10 1.33 -8.92
C TYR A 10 12.39 2.67 -9.60
N ARG A 11 11.98 2.76 -10.86
CA ARG A 11 12.00 3.99 -11.68
C ARG A 11 10.71 4.79 -11.50
N PHE A 12 10.53 5.84 -12.30
CA PHE A 12 9.38 6.75 -12.28
C PHE A 12 8.01 6.05 -12.25
N GLY A 13 7.90 4.84 -12.81
CA GLY A 13 6.66 4.06 -12.83
C GLY A 13 6.08 3.71 -11.44
N ILE A 14 6.85 3.75 -10.34
CA ILE A 14 6.28 3.62 -8.99
C ILE A 14 5.62 4.93 -8.54
N VAL A 15 6.20 6.07 -8.90
CA VAL A 15 5.67 7.40 -8.57
C VAL A 15 4.35 7.63 -9.29
N ALA A 16 4.29 7.30 -10.59
CA ALA A 16 3.06 7.39 -11.38
C ALA A 16 1.93 6.52 -10.81
N ARG A 17 2.21 5.27 -10.40
CA ARG A 17 1.22 4.40 -9.75
C ARG A 17 0.72 4.98 -8.42
N ARG A 18 1.61 5.59 -7.64
CA ARG A 18 1.24 6.23 -6.36
C ARG A 18 0.38 7.46 -6.59
N TRP A 19 0.67 8.24 -7.63
CA TRP A 19 -0.09 9.42 -7.99
C TRP A 19 -1.47 9.04 -8.54
N GLY A 20 -1.54 8.08 -9.47
CA GLY A 20 -2.81 7.55 -9.97
C GLY A 20 -3.67 6.96 -8.86
N ALA A 21 -3.09 6.22 -7.90
CA ALA A 21 -3.81 5.70 -6.75
C ALA A 21 -4.40 6.82 -5.87
N LEU A 22 -3.68 7.94 -5.69
CA LEU A 22 -4.19 9.12 -4.97
C LEU A 22 -5.38 9.75 -5.69
N TRP A 23 -5.33 9.85 -7.02
CA TRP A 23 -6.47 10.35 -7.82
C TRP A 23 -7.69 9.45 -7.72
N VAL A 24 -7.52 8.13 -7.78
CA VAL A 24 -8.64 7.18 -7.63
C VAL A 24 -9.22 7.22 -6.22
N ASP A 25 -8.37 7.17 -5.19
CA ASP A 25 -8.83 7.27 -3.80
C ASP A 25 -9.51 8.64 -3.55
N GLY A 26 -8.99 9.72 -4.13
CA GLY A 26 -9.58 11.05 -4.08
C GLY A 26 -10.94 11.11 -4.77
N ALA A 27 -11.04 10.58 -5.99
CA ALA A 27 -12.31 10.52 -6.73
C ALA A 27 -13.37 9.75 -5.95
N ILE A 28 -13.01 8.62 -5.32
CA ILE A 28 -13.92 7.86 -4.44
C ILE A 28 -14.34 8.71 -3.23
N LEU A 29 -13.40 9.40 -2.58
CA LEU A 29 -13.69 10.27 -1.45
C LEU A 29 -14.62 11.44 -1.80
N TRP A 30 -14.57 11.96 -3.02
CA TRP A 30 -15.45 13.05 -3.47
C TRP A 30 -16.79 12.55 -4.03
N ALA A 31 -16.79 11.45 -4.79
CA ALA A 31 -17.99 10.93 -5.45
C ALA A 31 -18.94 10.22 -4.48
N LEU A 32 -18.42 9.49 -3.51
CA LEU A 32 -19.24 8.65 -2.63
C LEU A 32 -20.13 9.50 -1.68
N PRO A 33 -19.65 10.61 -1.08
CA PRO A 33 -20.51 11.56 -0.37
C PRO A 33 -21.45 12.36 -1.27
N ALA A 34 -21.16 12.49 -2.57
CA ALA A 34 -22.03 13.23 -3.49
C ALA A 34 -23.34 12.47 -3.77
N ILE A 35 -23.34 11.13 -3.74
CA ILE A 35 -24.55 10.32 -3.97
C ILE A 35 -25.67 10.65 -2.96
N PRO A 36 -25.41 10.71 -1.63
CA PRO A 36 -26.34 11.24 -0.64
C PRO A 36 -26.91 12.63 -0.94
N VAL A 37 -26.13 13.55 -1.51
CA VAL A 37 -26.60 14.91 -1.85
C VAL A 37 -27.78 14.85 -2.83
N PHE A 38 -27.69 13.97 -3.82
CA PHE A 38 -28.71 13.82 -4.85
C PHE A 38 -29.91 12.97 -4.42
N THR A 39 -29.80 12.21 -3.33
CA THR A 39 -30.82 11.22 -2.91
C THR A 39 -31.55 11.59 -1.61
N LEU A 40 -30.84 12.15 -0.63
CA LEU A 40 -31.36 12.43 0.73
C LEU A 40 -31.84 13.88 0.92
N GLY A 41 -31.63 14.75 -0.08
CA GLY A 41 -31.89 16.19 0.05
C GLY A 41 -30.77 16.94 0.77
N GLN A 42 -30.66 18.24 0.48
CA GLN A 42 -29.52 19.05 0.94
C GLN A 42 -29.46 19.21 2.47
N ASP A 43 -30.62 19.30 3.14
CA ASP A 43 -30.69 19.53 4.58
C ASP A 43 -30.18 18.33 5.39
N LEU A 44 -30.62 17.11 5.03
CA LEU A 44 -30.17 15.88 5.69
C LEU A 44 -28.71 15.58 5.37
N TYR A 45 -28.24 15.93 4.18
CA TYR A 45 -26.83 15.83 3.82
C TYR A 45 -25.95 16.72 4.70
N GLN A 46 -26.31 17.99 4.91
CA GLN A 46 -25.53 18.89 5.77
C GLN A 46 -25.41 18.38 7.21
N GLN A 47 -26.46 17.75 7.75
CA GLN A 47 -26.44 17.17 9.09
C GLN A 47 -25.57 15.90 9.17
N THR A 48 -25.45 15.14 8.07
CA THR A 48 -24.77 13.83 8.04
C THR A 48 -23.38 13.86 7.41
N ILE A 49 -22.97 14.98 6.79
CA ILE A 49 -21.69 15.09 6.04
C ILE A 49 -20.47 14.74 6.90
N ILE A 50 -20.45 15.18 8.16
CA ILE A 50 -19.34 14.91 9.08
C ILE A 50 -19.22 13.39 9.32
N LEU A 51 -20.35 12.70 9.48
CA LEU A 51 -20.39 11.25 9.68
C LEU A 51 -19.91 10.51 8.43
N TRP A 52 -20.30 10.96 7.23
CA TRP A 52 -19.82 10.39 5.96
C TRP A 52 -18.32 10.57 5.76
N VAL A 53 -17.79 11.78 6.00
CA VAL A 53 -16.36 12.07 5.90
C VAL A 53 -15.59 11.21 6.89
N PHE A 54 -16.05 11.12 8.14
CA PHE A 54 -15.41 10.30 9.17
C PHE A 54 -15.44 8.80 8.82
N CYS A 55 -16.55 8.30 8.30
CA CYS A 55 -16.70 6.90 7.90
C CYS A 55 -15.75 6.55 6.74
N LEU A 56 -15.67 7.40 5.71
CA LEU A 56 -14.78 7.17 4.57
C LEU A 56 -13.30 7.30 4.95
N PHE A 57 -12.96 8.28 5.79
CA PHE A 57 -11.60 8.46 6.24
C PHE A 57 -11.15 7.28 7.14
N SER A 58 -12.01 6.83 8.06
CA SER A 58 -11.74 5.64 8.89
C SER A 58 -11.64 4.37 8.05
N TYR A 59 -12.45 4.20 7.01
CA TYR A 59 -12.30 3.09 6.05
C TYR A 59 -10.92 3.07 5.39
N LEU A 60 -10.47 4.19 4.81
CA LEU A 60 -9.15 4.27 4.17
C LEU A 60 -8.02 3.99 5.18
N PHE A 61 -8.21 4.50 6.39
CA PHE A 61 -7.27 4.34 7.49
C PHE A 61 -7.09 2.87 7.90
N VAL A 62 -8.22 2.19 8.15
CA VAL A 62 -8.26 0.80 8.58
C VAL A 62 -7.78 -0.12 7.47
N MET A 63 -8.20 0.10 6.22
CA MET A 63 -7.75 -0.70 5.07
C MET A 63 -6.24 -0.57 4.85
N GLU A 64 -5.70 0.65 4.89
CA GLU A 64 -4.26 0.84 4.76
C GLU A 64 -3.47 0.23 5.92
N GLY A 65 -3.98 0.31 7.16
CA GLY A 65 -3.32 -0.26 8.33
C GLY A 65 -3.34 -1.79 8.38
N LEU A 66 -4.49 -2.41 8.12
CA LEU A 66 -4.67 -3.86 8.21
C LEU A 66 -4.18 -4.59 6.97
N LEU A 67 -4.51 -4.09 5.78
CA LEU A 67 -4.24 -4.78 4.52
C LEU A 67 -2.98 -4.24 3.82
N GLY A 68 -2.60 -3.00 4.10
CA GLY A 68 -1.50 -2.32 3.41
C GLY A 68 -1.90 -1.72 2.07
N TRP A 69 -3.18 -1.70 1.71
CA TRP A 69 -3.65 -1.13 0.45
C TRP A 69 -5.04 -0.52 0.61
N THR A 70 -5.30 0.50 -0.19
CA THR A 70 -6.61 1.11 -0.43
C THR A 70 -7.14 0.63 -1.78
N LEU A 71 -8.39 0.92 -2.12
CA LEU A 71 -8.97 0.54 -3.42
C LEU A 71 -8.14 1.06 -4.60
N GLY A 72 -7.72 2.32 -4.58
CA GLY A 72 -6.84 2.89 -5.61
C GLY A 72 -5.50 2.16 -5.66
N LYS A 73 -4.85 1.95 -4.50
CA LYS A 73 -3.55 1.24 -4.45
C LYS A 73 -3.66 -0.20 -4.98
N TRP A 74 -4.77 -0.88 -4.70
CA TRP A 74 -5.04 -2.21 -5.19
C TRP A 74 -5.17 -2.22 -6.72
N LEU A 75 -5.91 -1.26 -7.29
CA LEU A 75 -6.07 -1.11 -8.74
C LEU A 75 -4.74 -0.86 -9.45
N PHE A 76 -3.84 -0.08 -8.83
CA PHE A 76 -2.49 0.17 -9.37
C PHE A 76 -1.46 -0.91 -9.00
N GLY A 77 -1.87 -1.98 -8.32
CA GLY A 77 -1.02 -3.12 -7.98
C GLY A 77 0.12 -2.76 -7.03
N ILE A 78 -0.09 -1.80 -6.13
CA ILE A 78 0.90 -1.36 -5.13
C ILE A 78 0.41 -1.68 -3.71
N ARG A 79 1.36 -1.96 -2.82
CA ARG A 79 1.10 -2.31 -1.42
C ARG A 79 2.09 -1.61 -0.51
N VAL A 80 1.59 -1.11 0.60
CA VAL A 80 2.35 -0.62 1.73
C VAL A 80 2.72 -1.80 2.62
N VAL A 81 4.00 -1.91 2.93
CA VAL A 81 4.53 -2.97 3.79
C VAL A 81 5.53 -2.40 4.79
N ASN A 82 5.75 -3.13 5.89
CA ASN A 82 6.86 -2.89 6.80
C ASN A 82 8.17 -3.46 6.22
N ARG A 83 9.27 -3.40 6.99
CA ARG A 83 10.58 -3.93 6.58
C ARG A 83 10.58 -5.45 6.28
N GLU A 84 9.63 -6.19 6.83
CA GLU A 84 9.46 -7.64 6.68
C GLU A 84 8.48 -8.01 5.55
N GLY A 85 7.94 -7.04 4.80
CA GLY A 85 6.95 -7.30 3.76
C GLY A 85 5.53 -7.55 4.28
N LYS A 86 5.30 -7.46 5.59
CA LYS A 86 3.99 -7.60 6.23
C LYS A 86 3.21 -6.27 6.21
N PRO A 87 1.88 -6.29 6.44
CA PRO A 87 1.10 -5.06 6.58
C PRO A 87 1.69 -4.11 7.65
N PRO A 88 1.54 -2.79 7.48
CA PRO A 88 2.18 -1.80 8.34
C PRO A 88 1.59 -1.76 9.77
N GLY A 89 0.33 -2.16 9.95
CA GLY A 89 -0.39 -2.00 11.21
C GLY A 89 -1.01 -0.61 11.37
N LEU A 90 -1.98 -0.49 12.29
CA LEU A 90 -2.78 0.73 12.48
C LEU A 90 -1.94 1.93 12.92
N LEU A 91 -1.00 1.77 13.87
CA LEU A 91 -0.17 2.88 14.35
C LEU A 91 0.71 3.48 13.25
N ARG A 92 1.35 2.64 12.43
CA ARG A 92 2.18 3.11 11.33
C ARG A 92 1.33 3.76 10.24
N ALA A 93 0.15 3.21 9.96
CA ALA A 93 -0.81 3.88 9.07
C ALA A 93 -1.25 5.24 9.62
N PHE A 94 -1.36 5.41 10.96
CA PHE A 94 -1.70 6.68 11.62
C PHE A 94 -0.68 7.76 11.31
N VAL A 95 0.58 7.48 11.64
CA VAL A 95 1.68 8.41 11.41
C VAL A 95 1.81 8.76 9.94
N ARG A 96 1.66 7.77 9.04
CA ARG A 96 1.66 8.00 7.58
C ARG A 96 0.56 8.94 7.13
N ASN A 97 -0.67 8.72 7.59
CA ASN A 97 -1.83 9.51 7.16
C ASN A 97 -1.82 10.92 7.76
N LEU A 98 -1.32 11.10 8.98
CA LEU A 98 -1.17 12.42 9.58
C LEU A 98 -0.21 13.30 8.75
N ILE A 99 0.94 12.76 8.35
CA ILE A 99 1.90 13.47 7.50
C ILE A 99 1.35 13.64 6.07
N LYS A 100 0.56 12.67 5.59
CA LYS A 100 -0.13 12.75 4.29
C LYS A 100 -1.06 13.97 4.19
N ILE A 101 -1.69 14.41 5.27
CA ILE A 101 -2.53 15.62 5.28
C ILE A 101 -1.71 16.86 4.86
N ILE A 102 -0.43 16.90 5.23
CA ILE A 102 0.49 17.99 4.91
C ILE A 102 1.09 17.78 3.50
N GLU A 103 1.57 16.58 3.18
CA GLU A 103 2.30 16.29 1.94
C GLU A 103 1.42 16.07 0.69
N ALA A 104 0.19 15.57 0.88
CA ALA A 104 -0.72 15.16 -0.18
C ALA A 104 -2.09 15.83 -0.02
N ASN A 105 -2.08 17.07 0.46
CA ASN A 105 -3.27 17.91 0.49
C ASN A 105 -3.78 18.11 -0.95
N PRO A 106 -5.07 17.84 -1.26
CA PRO A 106 -5.66 18.12 -2.57
C PRO A 106 -5.48 19.57 -3.03
N MET A 107 -5.45 20.53 -2.11
CA MET A 107 -5.24 21.95 -2.40
C MET A 107 -3.78 22.30 -2.74
N LEU A 108 -2.80 21.48 -2.34
CA LEU A 108 -1.37 21.68 -2.62
C LEU A 108 -0.90 20.69 -3.70
N PHE A 109 -1.36 20.89 -4.94
CA PHE A 109 -0.92 20.16 -6.12
C PHE A 109 -1.01 18.62 -6.03
N SER A 110 -1.98 18.08 -5.26
CA SER A 110 -2.31 16.64 -5.25
C SER A 110 -1.08 15.72 -5.07
N GLY A 111 -0.18 16.07 -4.14
CA GLY A 111 0.99 15.25 -3.80
C GLY A 111 2.21 15.41 -4.71
N LEU A 112 2.32 16.52 -5.45
CA LEU A 112 3.51 16.84 -6.26
C LEU A 112 4.78 16.98 -5.39
N VAL A 113 4.65 17.59 -4.20
CA VAL A 113 5.74 17.66 -3.21
C VAL A 113 6.18 16.25 -2.79
N ALA A 114 5.23 15.37 -2.45
CA ALA A 114 5.52 13.99 -2.12
C ALA A 114 6.17 13.23 -3.30
N ALA A 115 5.78 13.52 -4.54
CA ALA A 115 6.38 12.93 -5.73
C ALA A 115 7.85 13.37 -5.90
N VAL A 116 8.14 14.66 -5.71
CA VAL A 116 9.51 15.20 -5.74
C VAL A 116 10.38 14.55 -4.66
N ILE A 117 9.89 14.47 -3.41
CA ILE A 117 10.62 13.85 -2.30
C ILE A 117 10.95 12.38 -2.59
N VAL A 118 9.99 11.64 -3.15
CA VAL A 118 10.17 10.23 -3.54
C VAL A 118 11.18 10.09 -4.68
N LEU A 119 11.25 11.06 -5.60
CA LEU A 119 12.22 11.06 -6.69
C LEU A 119 13.63 11.38 -6.21
N LEU A 120 13.77 12.26 -5.22
CA LEU A 120 15.05 12.64 -4.63
C LEU A 120 15.58 11.58 -3.65
N THR A 121 14.69 10.80 -3.03
CA THR A 121 15.09 9.81 -2.02
C THR A 121 15.47 8.46 -2.67
N LYS A 122 16.66 7.94 -2.35
CA LYS A 122 17.14 6.61 -2.83
C LYS A 122 16.19 5.46 -2.50
N LYS A 123 15.48 5.55 -1.37
CA LYS A 123 14.50 4.55 -0.89
C LYS A 123 13.08 4.77 -1.42
N ARG A 124 12.86 5.75 -2.32
CA ARG A 124 11.54 6.09 -2.89
C ARG A 124 10.42 6.28 -1.85
N GLN A 125 10.78 6.81 -0.68
CA GLN A 125 9.89 7.07 0.45
C GLN A 125 9.44 8.54 0.45
N ARG A 126 8.19 8.77 0.86
CA ARG A 126 7.65 10.10 1.25
C ARG A 126 8.03 10.38 2.70
N LEU A 127 7.85 11.61 3.20
CA LEU A 127 8.12 11.91 4.61
C LEU A 127 7.27 11.03 5.53
N GLY A 128 5.99 10.81 5.17
CA GLY A 128 5.12 9.92 5.94
C GLY A 128 5.58 8.46 5.98
N ASP A 129 6.20 7.97 4.89
CA ASP A 129 6.74 6.61 4.86
C ASP A 129 8.02 6.48 5.69
N MET A 130 8.85 7.52 5.68
CA MET A 130 10.09 7.59 6.45
C MET A 130 9.79 7.61 7.95
N ALA A 131 8.87 8.49 8.38
CA ALA A 131 8.45 8.61 9.77
C ALA A 131 7.86 7.31 10.31
N ALA A 132 7.09 6.59 9.50
CA ALA A 132 6.50 5.33 9.88
C ALA A 132 7.36 4.09 9.58
N SER A 133 8.59 4.26 9.06
CA SER A 133 9.49 3.16 8.67
C SER A 133 8.81 2.09 7.80
N THR A 134 8.13 2.54 6.75
CA THR A 134 7.32 1.71 5.85
C THR A 134 7.69 1.94 4.40
N TYR A 135 7.35 1.00 3.51
CA TYR A 135 7.76 1.01 2.12
C TYR A 135 6.56 0.74 1.22
N VAL A 136 6.53 1.38 0.06
CA VAL A 136 5.54 1.08 -0.97
C VAL A 136 6.19 0.24 -2.05
N VAL A 137 5.70 -0.98 -2.20
CA VAL A 137 6.21 -1.99 -3.12
C VAL A 137 5.13 -2.38 -4.12
N ARG A 138 5.52 -2.97 -5.25
CA ARG A 138 4.53 -3.59 -6.13
C ARG A 138 4.06 -4.89 -5.48
N LYS A 139 2.77 -5.21 -5.62
CA LYS A 139 2.18 -6.43 -5.04
C LYS A 139 2.95 -7.70 -5.45
N LYS A 140 3.43 -7.76 -6.69
CA LYS A 140 4.24 -8.87 -7.23
C LYS A 140 5.61 -9.04 -6.58
N ASP A 141 6.14 -8.00 -5.96
CA ASP A 141 7.47 -8.02 -5.33
C ASP A 141 7.39 -8.36 -3.83
N VAL A 142 6.19 -8.43 -3.23
CA VAL A 142 5.98 -8.78 -1.82
C VAL A 142 6.55 -10.16 -1.45
N PRO A 143 6.35 -11.24 -2.24
CA PRO A 143 6.91 -12.55 -1.92
C PRO A 143 8.44 -12.60 -1.93
N ARG A 144 9.12 -11.60 -2.51
CA ARG A 144 10.58 -11.50 -2.51
C ARG A 144 11.13 -10.84 -1.23
N ILE A 145 10.25 -10.28 -0.41
CA ILE A 145 10.57 -9.52 0.79
C ILE A 145 10.21 -10.31 2.05
N THR A 146 9.03 -10.96 2.02
CA THR A 146 8.58 -11.79 3.13
C THR A 146 9.41 -13.07 3.16
N PRO A 147 10.05 -13.40 4.31
CA PRO A 147 10.71 -14.69 4.46
C PRO A 147 9.75 -15.83 4.11
N PRO A 148 10.21 -16.90 3.44
CA PRO A 148 9.40 -18.09 3.25
C PRO A 148 8.82 -18.55 4.58
N ASP A 149 7.56 -18.98 4.56
CA ASP A 149 6.97 -19.62 5.73
C ASP A 149 7.81 -20.89 6.04
N PRO A 150 8.28 -21.11 7.28
CA PRO A 150 9.03 -22.33 7.64
C PRO A 150 8.30 -23.61 7.25
N ALA A 151 6.96 -23.60 7.22
CA ALA A 151 6.16 -24.72 6.73
C ALA A 151 6.40 -24.97 5.22
N GLN A 152 6.49 -23.92 4.41
CA GLN A 152 6.75 -24.04 2.97
C GLN A 152 8.19 -24.45 2.66
N GLU A 153 9.16 -24.09 3.50
CA GLU A 153 10.53 -24.60 3.36
C GLU A 153 10.62 -26.09 3.65
N THR A 154 9.90 -26.57 4.67
CA THR A 154 9.82 -28.00 5.00
C THR A 154 9.21 -28.80 3.85
N ASP A 155 8.08 -28.34 3.30
CA ASP A 155 7.41 -29.00 2.17
C ASP A 155 8.26 -29.01 0.90
N ARG A 156 8.99 -27.94 0.62
CA ARG A 156 9.93 -27.87 -0.52
C ARG A 156 11.14 -28.78 -0.34
N GLY A 157 11.69 -28.83 0.88
CA GLY A 157 12.80 -29.73 1.22
C GLY A 157 12.38 -31.19 1.07
N PHE A 158 11.20 -31.54 1.56
CA PHE A 158 10.63 -32.88 1.39
C PHE A 158 10.34 -33.19 -0.09
N ALA A 159 9.75 -32.27 -0.84
CA ALA A 159 9.50 -32.45 -2.28
C ALA A 159 10.80 -32.62 -3.08
N GLN A 160 11.85 -31.86 -2.77
CA GLN A 160 13.18 -32.03 -3.38
C GLN A 160 13.81 -33.37 -3.01
N MET A 161 13.67 -33.81 -1.75
CA MET A 161 14.16 -35.11 -1.29
C MET A 161 13.46 -36.25 -2.02
N VAL A 162 12.13 -36.25 -2.09
CA VAL A 162 11.34 -37.25 -2.84
C VAL A 162 11.74 -37.27 -4.31
N LYS A 163 11.90 -36.09 -4.93
CA LYS A 163 12.31 -35.99 -6.33
C LYS A 163 13.73 -36.54 -6.55
N SER A 164 14.65 -36.30 -5.62
CA SER A 164 16.01 -36.85 -5.68
C SER A 164 16.04 -38.37 -5.53
N ILE A 165 15.12 -38.96 -4.75
CA ILE A 165 14.99 -40.42 -4.64
C ILE A 165 14.35 -41.01 -5.90
N GLN A 166 13.37 -40.32 -6.50
CA GLN A 166 12.72 -40.77 -7.75
C GLN A 166 13.62 -40.64 -8.98
N GLU A 167 14.55 -39.68 -8.99
CA GLU A 167 15.61 -39.60 -10.00
C GLU A 167 16.70 -40.68 -9.81
N VAL A 168 16.70 -41.37 -8.66
CA VAL A 168 17.60 -42.48 -8.34
C VAL A 168 16.84 -43.81 -8.47
N ASP A 169 16.57 -44.25 -9.71
CA ASP A 169 16.43 -45.69 -10.07
C ASP A 169 16.26 -45.89 -11.60
N PRO A 170 16.58 -47.04 -12.23
CA PRO A 170 17.27 -48.26 -11.77
C PRO A 170 18.37 -48.71 -12.75
N ALA A 171 19.65 -48.52 -12.42
CA ALA A 171 20.76 -49.05 -13.23
C ALA A 171 21.73 -49.93 -12.40
N VAL A 172 21.28 -50.37 -11.23
CA VAL A 172 21.94 -51.40 -10.41
C VAL A 172 20.99 -52.58 -10.26
#